data_AF-A0A544T5S0-F1
#
_entry.id   AF-A0A544T5S0-F1
#
_cell.length_a   1.000
_cell.length_b   1.000
_cell.length_c   1.000
_cell.angle_alpha   90.00
_cell.angle_beta   90.00
_cell.angle_gamma   90.00
#
_symmetry.space_group_name_H-M   'P 1'
#
loop_
_entity.id
_entity.type
_entity.pdbx_description
1 polymer ?
#
loop_
_entity_poly.entity_id
_entity_poly.type
_entity_poly.pdbx_seq_one_letter_code
_entity_poly.pdbx_strand_id
1 'polypeptide(L)' 'MDKQYSYADFLRAMGQPGKESSAEKLLNEIYLDMFLNIIHREQSGNRLLELIDEALDQKDEKAFMQHTNALQQLNNAK' A
#
# COMPACT_ATOMS: atom_id res chain seq x y z
N MET A 1 13.23 6.26 0.42
CA MET A 1 14.17 5.57 -0.48
C MET A 1 13.37 4.69 -1.44
N ASP A 2 13.59 4.87 -2.75
CA ASP A 2 13.80 3.76 -3.72
C ASP A 2 12.68 3.04 -4.51
N LYS A 3 11.47 3.59 -4.70
CA LYS A 3 10.54 2.95 -5.69
C LYS A 3 10.98 3.12 -7.15
N GLN A 4 11.60 4.26 -7.50
CA GLN A 4 12.13 4.47 -8.86
C GLN A 4 13.48 3.76 -9.10
N TYR A 5 14.30 3.61 -8.06
CA TYR A 5 15.55 2.86 -8.14
C TYR A 5 15.31 1.37 -8.40
N SER A 6 14.27 0.78 -7.79
CA SER A 6 13.90 -0.63 -8.02
C SER A 6 13.52 -0.94 -9.47
N TYR A 7 12.82 -0.04 -10.17
CA TYR A 7 12.46 -0.25 -11.58
C TYR A 7 13.66 -0.07 -12.53
N ALA A 8 14.55 0.88 -12.25
CA ALA A 8 15.76 1.11 -13.04
C ALA A 8 16.75 -0.07 -12.92
N ASP A 9 16.90 -0.62 -11.71
CA ASP A 9 17.71 -1.81 -11.46
C ASP A 9 17.07 -3.07 -12.08
N PHE A 10 15.74 -3.12 -12.16
CA PHE A 10 14.97 -4.17 -12.85
C PHE A 10 15.22 -4.19 -14.38
N LEU A 11 15.14 -3.04 -15.05
CA LEU A 11 15.47 -2.93 -16.49
C LEU A 11 16.92 -3.37 -16.77
N ARG A 12 17.83 -3.03 -15.86
CA ARG A 12 19.24 -3.36 -15.97
C ARG A 12 19.51 -4.86 -15.76
N ALA A 13 18.72 -5.54 -14.92
CA ALA A 13 18.82 -6.98 -14.68
C ALA A 13 18.23 -7.84 -15.82
N MET A 14 17.14 -7.39 -16.45
CA MET A 14 16.54 -8.09 -17.60
C MET A 14 17.36 -7.98 -18.90
N GLY A 15 18.22 -6.98 -19.03
CA GLY A 15 19.11 -6.82 -20.19
C GLY A 15 20.31 -7.78 -20.22
N GLN A 16 20.52 -8.61 -19.19
CA GLN A 16 21.65 -9.55 -19.11
C GLN A 16 21.21 -10.98 -19.50
N PRO A 17 21.71 -11.54 -20.62
CA PRO A 17 21.36 -12.90 -21.03
C PRO A 17 21.88 -13.92 -20.01
N GLY A 18 20.97 -14.78 -19.50
CA GLY A 18 21.30 -15.90 -18.59
C GLY A 18 20.74 -15.83 -17.16
N LYS A 19 19.94 -14.80 -16.80
CA LYS A 19 19.36 -14.62 -15.45
C LYS A 19 17.82 -14.67 -15.38
N GLU A 20 17.18 -15.21 -16.41
CA GLU A 20 15.71 -15.23 -16.56
C GLU A 20 14.98 -15.73 -15.30
N SER A 21 15.43 -16.84 -14.70
CA SER A 21 14.80 -17.40 -13.48
C SER A 21 14.90 -16.50 -12.23
N SER A 22 15.98 -15.72 -12.08
CA SER A 22 16.12 -14.81 -10.94
C SER A 22 15.34 -13.51 -11.15
N ALA A 23 15.24 -13.05 -12.39
CA ALA A 23 14.43 -11.88 -12.74
C ALA A 23 12.93 -12.15 -12.55
N GLU A 24 12.45 -13.34 -12.92
CA GLU A 24 11.06 -13.76 -12.73
C GLU A 24 10.67 -13.88 -11.24
N LYS A 25 11.55 -14.42 -10.39
CA LYS A 25 11.30 -14.49 -8.94
C LYS A 25 11.21 -13.11 -8.32
N LEU A 26 12.14 -12.23 -8.66
CA LEU A 26 12.13 -10.84 -8.19
C LEU A 26 10.87 -10.10 -8.65
N LEU A 27 10.44 -10.32 -9.90
CA LEU A 27 9.21 -9.76 -10.44
C LEU A 27 7.99 -10.24 -9.65
N ASN A 28 7.90 -11.54 -9.37
CA ASN A 28 6.81 -12.09 -8.54
C ASN A 28 6.83 -11.51 -7.12
N GLU A 29 8.00 -11.33 -6.51
CA GLU A 29 8.13 -10.71 -5.19
C GLU A 29 7.64 -9.24 -5.20
N ILE A 30 8.03 -8.47 -6.21
CA ILE A 30 7.57 -7.07 -6.38
C ILE A 30 6.05 -7.03 -6.60
N TYR A 31 5.51 -7.91 -7.45
CA TYR A 31 4.07 -7.99 -7.69
C TYR A 31 3.31 -8.38 -6.43
N LEU A 32 3.81 -9.35 -5.65
CA LEU A 32 3.20 -9.77 -4.39
C LEU A 32 3.19 -8.61 -3.39
N ASP A 33 4.30 -7.89 -3.23
CA ASP A 33 4.37 -6.75 -2.31
C ASP A 33 3.44 -5.61 -2.74
N MET A 34 3.38 -5.29 -4.03
CA MET A 34 2.45 -4.29 -4.54
C MET A 34 0.99 -4.72 -4.30
N PHE A 35 0.67 -5.99 -4.56
CA PHE A 35 -0.67 -6.55 -4.32
C PHE A 35 -1.06 -6.50 -2.85
N LEU A 36 -0.18 -6.93 -1.96
CA LEU A 36 -0.39 -6.88 -0.51
C LEU A 36 -0.57 -5.44 -0.03
N ASN A 37 0.21 -4.49 -0.56
CA ASN A 37 0.05 -3.07 -0.24
C ASN A 37 -1.32 -2.52 -0.68
N ILE A 38 -1.82 -2.93 -1.85
CA ILE A 38 -3.16 -2.55 -2.33
C ILE A 38 -4.24 -3.09 -1.40
N ILE A 39 -4.20 -4.39 -1.10
CA ILE A 39 -5.17 -5.04 -0.19
C ILE A 39 -5.11 -4.41 1.19
N HIS A 40 -3.92 -4.22 1.74
CA HIS A 40 -3.74 -3.65 3.07
C HIS A 40 -4.31 -2.23 3.13
N ARG A 41 -4.11 -1.42 2.09
CA ARG A 41 -4.67 -0.07 2.01
C ARG A 41 -6.19 -0.10 1.93
N GLU A 42 -6.77 -1.00 1.14
CA GLU A 42 -8.22 -1.17 1.03
C GLU A 42 -8.84 -1.60 2.37
N GLN A 43 -8.27 -2.63 3.02
CA GLN A 43 -8.73 -3.10 4.33
C GLN A 43 -8.60 -2.02 5.41
N SER A 44 -7.48 -1.30 5.42
CA SER A 44 -7.27 -0.19 6.36
C SER A 44 -8.30 0.92 6.15
N GLY A 45 -8.63 1.25 4.89
CA GLY A 45 -9.66 2.23 4.56
C GLY A 45 -11.04 1.81 5.03
N ASN A 46 -11.44 0.57 4.74
CA ASN A 46 -12.72 0.02 5.19
C ASN A 46 -12.83 0.01 6.71
N ARG A 47 -11.77 -0.38 7.41
CA ARG A 47 -11.76 -0.39 8.88
C ARG A 47 -11.90 1.01 9.47
N LEU A 48 -11.26 2.02 8.87
CA LEU A 48 -11.40 3.40 9.32
C LEU A 48 -12.82 3.94 9.11
N LEU A 49 -13.48 3.56 8.01
CA LEU A 49 -14.88 3.91 7.78
C LEU A 49 -15.81 3.30 8.84
N GLU A 50 -15.64 2.01 9.17
CA GLU A 50 -16.39 1.37 10.26
C GLU A 50 -16.21 2.08 11.60
N LEU A 51 -14.97 2.46 11.93
CA LEU A 51 -14.66 3.18 13.17
C LEU A 51 -15.22 4.60 13.20
N ILE A 52 -15.32 5.26 12.04
CA ILE A 52 -15.98 6.55 11.89
C ILE A 52 -17.48 6.41 12.16
N ASP A 53 -18.12 5.40 11.58
CA ASP A 53 -19.55 5.12 11.80
C ASP A 53 -19.82 4.80 13.28
N GLU A 54 -18.98 3.97 13.90
CA GLU A 54 -19.09 3.66 15.34
C GLU A 54 -18.90 4.92 16.22
N ALA A 55 -17.96 5.80 15.87
CA ALA A 55 -17.77 7.05 16.59
C ALA A 55 -18.97 8.00 16.45
N LEU A 56 -19.62 8.02 15.28
CA LEU A 56 -20.85 8.80 15.06
C LEU A 56 -22.01 8.26 15.90
N ASP A 57 -22.19 6.93 15.94
CA ASP A 57 -23.23 6.29 16.74
C ASP A 57 -23.06 6.58 18.24
N GLN A 58 -21.81 6.60 18.72
CA GLN A 58 -21.47 6.93 20.11
C GLN A 58 -21.42 8.43 20.39
N LYS A 59 -21.57 9.29 19.37
CA LYS A 59 -21.35 10.75 19.44
C LYS A 59 -19.98 11.14 20.00
N ASP A 60 -18.96 10.32 19.75
CA ASP A 60 -17.59 10.60 20.13
C ASP A 60 -16.89 11.42 19.04
N GLU A 61 -16.96 12.74 19.20
CA GLU A 61 -16.33 13.70 18.30
C GLU A 61 -14.81 13.51 18.20
N LYS A 62 -14.15 13.11 19.28
CA LYS A 62 -12.70 12.95 19.31
C LYS A 62 -12.28 11.73 18.47
N ALA A 63 -12.94 10.60 18.67
CA ALA A 63 -12.70 9.39 17.89
C ALA A 63 -13.02 9.64 16.40
N PHE A 64 -14.14 10.31 16.11
CA PHE A 64 -14.51 10.68 14.74
C PHE A 64 -13.41 11.50 14.05
N MET A 65 -12.92 12.56 14.70
CA MET A 65 -11.87 13.40 14.13
C MET A 65 -10.55 12.63 13.95
N GLN A 66 -10.21 11.74 14.88
CA GLN A 66 -9.00 10.91 14.79
C GLN A 66 -9.06 9.95 13.59
N HIS A 67 -10.15 9.20 13.45
CA HIS A 67 -10.31 8.22 12.37
C HIS A 67 -10.45 8.91 11.00
N THR A 68 -11.15 10.04 10.94
CA THR A 68 -11.28 10.84 9.71
C THR A 68 -9.92 11.40 9.25
N ASN A 69 -9.10 11.92 10.17
CA ASN A 69 -7.75 12.39 9.84
C ASN A 69 -6.84 11.23 9.36
N ALA A 70 -6.93 10.06 10.01
CA ALA A 70 -6.19 8.88 9.60
C ALA A 70 -6.60 8.42 8.18
N LEU A 71 -7.90 8.45 7.86
CA LEU A 71 -8.41 8.12 6.53
C LEU A 71 -7.93 9.12 5.47
N GLN A 72 -7.90 10.41 5.79
CA GLN A 72 -7.36 11.43 4.89
C GLN A 72 -5.86 11.22 4.62
N GLN A 73 -5.08 10.87 5.64
CA GLN A 73 -3.65 10.55 5.47
C GLN A 73 -3.47 9.31 4.59
N LEU A 74 -4.28 8.26 4.81
CA LEU A 74 -4.25 7.04 3.99
C LEU A 74 -4.57 7.32 2.52
N ASN A 75 -5.48 8.26 2.24
CA ASN A 75 -5.86 8.66 0.87
C ASN A 75 -4.84 9.60 0.22
N ASN A 76 -4.20 10.48 1.01
CA ASN A 76 -3.22 11.46 0.53
C ASN A 76 -1.79 10.91 0.41
N ALA A 77 -1.51 9.72 0.94
CA ALA A 77 -0.28 8.98 0.65
C ALA A 77 -0.25 8.62 -0.86
N LYS A 78 0.36 9.51 -1.65
CA LYS A 78 0.75 9.29 -3.05
C LYS A 78 2.19 8.84 -3.13
#